data_AF-A0A7G3BSW1-F1
#
_entry.id   AF-A0A7G3BSW1-F1
#
_cell.length_a   1.000
_cell.length_b   1.000
_cell.length_c   1.000
_cell.angle_alpha   90.00
_cell.angle_beta   90.00
_cell.angle_gamma   90.00
#
_symmetry.space_group_name_H-M   'P 1'
#
loop_
_entity.id
_entity.type
_entity.pdbx_description
1 polymer ?
#
loop_
_entity_poly.entity_id
_entity_poly.type
_entity_poly.pdbx_seq_one_letter_code
_entity_poly.pdbx_strand_id
1 'polypeptide(L)'
;MSSSLNQRIHAVEQRTQKNRTQLSLKWSVLALALSTAILSPSIAAESLLDANQQPVSKAAQRNLNFEQILQDVKQYQAGTGVWQTQQGIAEANVKQAGLWSNPSISIQQTDFRSGKDKELEFGVSQKLDIFGQRRAAVKLADVQASQVGLNQELYNAQLELAVKYLWSQVVVLELEHDVVQAQLKTSQDTLDATRLRLKAGSIAQVDLDRTLMAHIENQRLFQQTELSLATAKRQLANLWGSTDNRFSTQASNVWPQQNDLQDYLQNNLFERAIQLDIVRQKANIDYLKVSNRPNPTVNLGMVQSKSAETNSTDNKFRVGIDIPLNIFNRQQYSLRIANAKQDLLVKQQQFYKQQNLNAIQTLTAELAGLKQQFDLVNQRQIPLSETVQEKMLLGFKVGKYAITDVQQATMQLQDQRLNKVQLLKSAWQKQIDAESLALGIEPSMVSSSDALNQINQTLWKDTNNLPAVVGAE
;
A
#
# COMPACT_ATOMS: atom_id res chain seq x y z
N MET A 1 -0.26 -52.63 -13.41
CA MET A 1 -1.52 -52.86 -12.66
C MET A 1 -2.46 -51.72 -13.01
N SER A 2 -3.04 -51.74 -14.20
CA SER A 2 -4.27 -52.48 -14.58
C SER A 2 -5.51 -51.74 -14.06
N SER A 3 -6.10 -50.86 -14.89
CA SER A 3 -7.13 -51.21 -15.90
C SER A 3 -8.50 -51.31 -15.23
N SER A 4 -9.37 -50.34 -15.44
CA SER A 4 -10.35 -50.31 -16.55
C SER A 4 -11.64 -51.03 -16.20
N LEU A 5 -12.76 -50.34 -16.40
CA LEU A 5 -13.91 -50.72 -17.24
C LEU A 5 -15.13 -49.97 -16.68
N ASN A 6 -15.73 -49.04 -17.42
CA ASN A 6 -16.71 -49.33 -18.47
C ASN A 6 -17.85 -50.20 -17.87
N GLN A 7 -19.13 -49.83 -17.97
CA GLN A 7 -19.76 -49.25 -19.14
C GLN A 7 -21.29 -49.19 -18.94
N ARG A 8 -21.94 -48.39 -19.81
CA ARG A 8 -23.30 -48.55 -20.38
C ARG A 8 -24.50 -48.06 -19.56
N ILE A 9 -25.54 -47.43 -20.14
CA ILE A 9 -25.94 -47.02 -21.51
C ILE A 9 -27.21 -46.16 -21.27
N HIS A 10 -27.41 -44.97 -21.82
CA HIS A 10 -28.02 -44.75 -23.13
C HIS A 10 -27.77 -43.31 -23.63
N ALA A 11 -27.27 -43.24 -24.85
CA ALA A 11 -27.24 -42.07 -25.73
C ALA A 11 -28.51 -42.01 -26.58
N VAL A 12 -28.95 -40.81 -26.98
CA VAL A 12 -29.41 -40.47 -28.34
C VAL A 12 -29.15 -38.99 -28.60
N GLU A 13 -28.26 -38.74 -29.56
CA GLU A 13 -28.01 -37.47 -30.24
C GLU A 13 -29.23 -37.03 -31.06
N GLN A 14 -29.40 -35.72 -31.29
CA GLN A 14 -29.28 -35.12 -32.62
C GLN A 14 -29.78 -33.66 -32.65
N ARG A 15 -29.12 -32.89 -33.53
CA ARG A 15 -29.49 -31.60 -34.15
C ARG A 15 -29.11 -30.34 -33.35
N THR A 16 -28.39 -29.35 -33.86
CA THR A 16 -27.78 -29.07 -35.18
C THR A 16 -26.99 -27.77 -34.98
N GLN A 17 -25.65 -27.78 -35.07
CA GLN A 17 -24.86 -26.57 -35.30
C GLN A 17 -24.59 -26.47 -36.81
N LYS A 18 -25.07 -25.39 -37.43
CA LYS A 18 -24.97 -25.16 -38.88
C LYS A 18 -23.87 -24.12 -39.16
N ASN A 19 -23.07 -24.48 -40.14
CA ASN A 19 -21.86 -23.85 -40.66
C ASN A 19 -22.07 -22.52 -41.42
N ARG A 20 -20.99 -21.70 -41.36
CA ARG A 20 -20.26 -20.96 -42.43
C ARG A 20 -20.98 -20.11 -43.51
N THR A 21 -20.52 -18.84 -43.56
CA THR A 21 -20.00 -18.01 -44.68
C THR A 21 -20.87 -17.67 -45.92
N GLN A 22 -21.07 -16.38 -46.22
CA GLN A 22 -20.35 -15.56 -47.26
C GLN A 22 -21.14 -14.30 -47.73
N LEU A 23 -20.37 -13.28 -48.16
CA LEU A 23 -20.62 -12.23 -49.19
C LEU A 23 -21.26 -10.86 -48.85
N SER A 24 -20.43 -9.79 -48.92
CA SER A 24 -20.39 -8.73 -49.98
C SER A 24 -19.70 -7.45 -49.45
N LEU A 25 -18.47 -7.10 -49.86
CA LEU A 25 -18.08 -6.14 -50.92
C LEU A 25 -19.02 -4.91 -51.11
N LYS A 26 -18.57 -3.69 -50.78
CA LYS A 26 -17.95 -2.70 -51.73
C LYS A 26 -17.65 -1.30 -51.12
N TRP A 27 -16.40 -0.80 -51.34
CA TRP A 27 -15.95 0.56 -51.78
C TRP A 27 -16.09 1.74 -50.77
N SER A 28 -15.21 2.74 -50.55
CA SER A 28 -14.04 3.36 -51.23
C SER A 28 -13.21 4.14 -50.17
N VAL A 29 -11.86 4.09 -50.12
CA VAL A 29 -10.86 5.03 -50.70
C VAL A 29 -11.15 6.53 -50.53
N LEU A 30 -10.31 7.23 -49.75
CA LEU A 30 -9.75 8.52 -50.16
C LEU A 30 -8.39 8.76 -49.46
N ALA A 31 -7.33 8.71 -50.27
CA ALA A 31 -6.00 9.17 -49.96
C ALA A 31 -5.87 10.62 -50.44
N LEU A 32 -5.21 11.48 -49.66
CA LEU A 32 -4.66 12.75 -50.14
C LEU A 32 -3.22 12.85 -49.64
N ALA A 33 -2.31 12.63 -50.57
CA ALA A 33 -0.90 12.97 -50.47
C ALA A 33 -0.76 14.49 -50.66
N LEU A 34 0.09 15.12 -49.85
CA LEU A 34 0.68 16.42 -50.16
C LEU A 34 2.15 16.38 -49.74
N SER A 35 2.97 16.06 -50.73
CA SER A 35 4.41 16.26 -50.74
C SER A 35 4.69 17.74 -50.90
N THR A 36 5.45 18.33 -49.99
CA THR A 36 6.18 19.58 -50.27
C THR A 36 7.65 19.34 -49.98
N ALA A 37 8.43 19.36 -51.07
CA ALA A 37 9.88 19.40 -51.04
C ALA A 37 10.30 20.84 -50.73
N ILE A 38 11.16 21.03 -49.72
CA ILE A 38 11.92 22.26 -49.52
C ILE A 38 13.39 21.86 -49.50
N LEU A 39 14.15 22.43 -50.42
CA LEU A 39 15.60 22.30 -50.52
C LEU A 39 16.31 23.19 -49.49
N SER A 40 17.27 22.59 -48.76
CA SER A 40 18.60 23.12 -48.35
C SER A 40 18.66 24.28 -47.31
N PRO A 41 19.76 24.42 -46.50
CA PRO A 41 21.11 23.91 -46.72
C PRO A 41 21.74 23.09 -45.57
N SER A 42 22.82 22.42 -45.93
CA SER A 42 23.78 21.74 -45.07
C SER A 42 24.41 22.70 -44.05
N ILE A 43 24.10 22.51 -42.77
CA ILE A 43 24.88 23.04 -41.65
C ILE A 43 25.94 22.00 -41.31
N ALA A 44 27.20 22.43 -41.29
CA ALA A 44 28.34 21.63 -40.90
C ALA A 44 28.11 20.98 -39.52
N ALA A 45 28.39 19.69 -39.42
CA ALA A 45 28.41 18.99 -38.15
C ALA A 45 29.56 19.55 -37.29
N GLU A 46 29.21 20.34 -36.27
CA GLU A 46 30.10 20.55 -35.12
C GLU A 46 30.19 19.24 -34.34
N SER A 47 31.42 18.86 -33.98
CA SER A 47 31.73 17.64 -33.26
C SER A 47 30.95 17.55 -31.95
N LEU A 48 30.24 16.44 -31.74
CA LEU A 48 29.56 16.04 -30.49
C LEU A 48 30.51 15.75 -29.31
N LEU A 49 31.71 16.32 -29.30
CA LEU A 49 32.74 16.06 -28.28
C LEU A 49 32.90 17.18 -27.24
N ASP A 50 32.17 18.30 -27.36
CA ASP A 50 32.26 19.42 -26.39
C ASP A 50 30.96 19.73 -25.63
N ALA A 51 29.89 18.94 -25.81
CA ALA A 51 28.61 19.17 -25.14
C ALA A 51 28.52 18.61 -23.70
N ASN A 52 29.60 18.07 -23.13
CA ASN A 52 29.57 17.43 -21.80
C ASN A 52 30.58 17.99 -20.79
N GLN A 53 30.89 19.27 -20.87
CA GLN A 53 31.51 20.02 -19.77
C GLN A 53 30.52 21.03 -19.20
N GLN A 54 29.38 20.54 -18.71
CA GLN A 54 28.76 21.27 -17.60
C GLN A 54 29.71 21.12 -16.41
N PRO A 55 30.17 22.21 -15.78
CA PRO A 55 30.85 22.09 -14.51
C PRO A 55 29.88 21.38 -13.57
N VAL A 56 30.26 20.20 -13.07
CA VAL A 56 29.61 19.60 -11.91
C VAL A 56 29.81 20.61 -10.79
N SER A 57 28.87 21.54 -10.66
CA SER A 57 28.73 22.35 -9.47
C SER A 57 28.72 21.35 -8.34
N LYS A 58 29.73 21.41 -7.45
CA LYS A 58 29.74 20.74 -6.16
C LYS A 58 28.52 21.22 -5.39
N ALA A 59 27.34 20.71 -5.73
CA ALA A 59 26.14 20.91 -4.95
C ALA A 59 26.45 20.26 -3.61
N ALA A 60 26.47 21.07 -2.56
CA ALA A 60 26.79 20.63 -1.22
C ALA A 60 25.89 19.44 -0.84
N GLN A 61 26.49 18.39 -0.29
CA GLN A 61 25.77 17.24 0.23
C GLN A 61 24.76 17.72 1.28
N ARG A 62 23.47 17.50 1.02
CA ARG A 62 22.42 17.88 1.97
C ARG A 62 22.38 16.87 3.10
N ASN A 63 22.40 17.36 4.33
CA ASN A 63 22.15 16.54 5.50
C ASN A 63 20.64 16.54 5.74
N LEU A 64 20.01 15.38 5.58
CA LEU A 64 18.58 15.22 5.80
C LEU A 64 18.36 14.30 7.00
N ASN A 65 17.53 14.75 7.93
CA ASN A 65 17.06 13.90 9.02
C ASN A 65 15.77 13.18 8.63
N PHE A 66 15.36 12.19 9.44
CA PHE A 66 14.15 11.42 9.20
C PHE A 66 12.89 12.29 9.14
N GLU A 67 12.76 13.26 10.04
CA GLU A 67 11.58 14.13 10.17
C GLU A 67 11.37 15.00 8.91
N GLN A 68 12.45 15.56 8.36
CA GLN A 68 12.42 16.35 7.12
C GLN A 68 11.99 15.49 5.94
N ILE A 69 12.57 14.29 5.80
CA ILE A 69 12.19 13.35 4.73
C ILE A 69 10.72 12.96 4.87
N LEU A 70 10.25 12.64 6.08
CA LEU A 70 8.86 12.30 6.33
C LEU A 70 7.92 13.45 5.97
N GLN A 71 8.30 14.69 6.27
CA GLN A 71 7.52 15.87 5.91
C GLN A 71 7.45 16.07 4.39
N ASP A 72 8.57 15.96 3.69
CA ASP A 72 8.62 16.07 2.21
C ASP A 72 7.75 14.99 1.55
N VAL A 73 7.81 13.75 2.05
CA VAL A 73 6.96 12.65 1.58
C VAL A 73 5.49 12.94 1.87
N LYS A 74 5.12 13.34 3.09
CA LYS A 74 3.73 13.69 3.45
C LYS A 74 3.18 14.78 2.54
N GLN A 75 3.96 15.82 2.27
CA GLN A 75 3.55 16.92 1.38
C GLN A 75 3.36 16.44 -0.07
N TYR A 76 4.28 15.63 -0.59
CA TYR A 76 4.18 15.09 -1.93
C TYR A 76 2.96 14.18 -2.10
N GLN A 77 2.72 13.26 -1.16
CA GLN A 77 1.59 12.33 -1.21
C GLN A 77 0.24 13.06 -1.04
N ALA A 78 0.18 14.10 -0.20
CA ALA A 78 -1.01 14.93 -0.01
C ALA A 78 -1.45 15.66 -1.30
N GLY A 79 -0.54 15.87 -2.25
CA GLY A 79 -0.84 16.50 -3.54
C GLY A 79 -1.87 15.75 -4.40
N THR A 80 -2.15 14.48 -4.10
CA THR A 80 -3.13 13.65 -4.82
C THR A 80 -4.59 13.98 -4.49
N GLY A 81 -4.86 14.64 -3.36
CA GLY A 81 -6.23 15.05 -3.00
C GLY A 81 -7.20 13.90 -2.67
N VAL A 82 -6.71 12.68 -2.46
CA VAL A 82 -7.56 11.48 -2.29
C VAL A 82 -8.42 11.59 -1.03
N TRP A 83 -7.84 12.01 0.09
CA TRP A 83 -8.57 12.09 1.37
C TRP A 83 -9.69 13.13 1.34
N GLN A 84 -9.46 14.28 0.71
CA GLN A 84 -10.49 15.30 0.50
C GLN A 84 -11.64 14.75 -0.35
N THR A 85 -11.32 13.94 -1.37
CA THR A 85 -12.31 13.30 -2.24
C THR A 85 -13.12 12.24 -1.48
N GLN A 86 -12.45 11.33 -0.75
CA GLN A 86 -13.13 10.29 0.03
C GLN A 86 -14.02 10.89 1.12
N GLN A 87 -13.55 11.94 1.80
CA GLN A 87 -14.32 12.67 2.80
C GLN A 87 -15.56 13.33 2.16
N GLY A 88 -15.40 13.98 1.01
CA GLY A 88 -16.52 14.56 0.26
C GLY A 88 -17.56 13.51 -0.17
N ILE A 89 -17.12 12.32 -0.61
CA ILE A 89 -18.01 11.19 -0.94
C ILE A 89 -18.75 10.70 0.30
N ALA A 90 -18.04 10.55 1.43
CA ALA A 90 -18.64 10.13 2.68
C ALA A 90 -19.70 11.12 3.20
N GLU A 91 -19.41 12.42 3.15
CA GLU A 91 -20.36 13.48 3.49
C GLU A 91 -21.57 13.50 2.55
N ALA A 92 -21.35 13.30 1.25
CA ALA A 92 -22.42 13.18 0.28
C ALA A 92 -23.31 11.96 0.57
N ASN A 93 -22.72 10.81 0.93
CA ASN A 93 -23.46 9.60 1.30
C ASN A 93 -24.32 9.79 2.57
N VAL A 94 -23.82 10.52 3.57
CA VAL A 94 -24.60 10.89 4.77
C VAL A 94 -25.79 11.77 4.39
N LYS A 95 -25.58 12.80 3.56
CA LYS A 95 -26.65 13.68 3.07
C LYS A 95 -27.67 12.91 2.23
N GLN A 96 -27.20 12.03 1.35
CA GLN A 96 -28.03 11.18 0.49
C GLN A 96 -28.92 10.24 1.31
N ALA A 97 -28.37 9.63 2.37
CA ALA A 97 -29.13 8.80 3.31
C ALA A 97 -30.21 9.59 4.08
N GLY A 98 -30.07 10.92 4.15
CA GLY A 98 -30.99 11.85 4.78
C GLY A 98 -32.08 12.43 3.87
N LEU A 99 -32.13 12.06 2.60
CA LEU A 99 -33.18 12.52 1.68
C LEU A 99 -34.51 11.79 1.94
N TRP A 100 -35.62 12.45 1.61
CA TRP A 100 -36.92 11.81 1.52
C TRP A 100 -36.99 10.98 0.23
N SER A 101 -37.75 9.89 0.23
CA SER A 101 -38.15 9.23 -1.02
C SER A 101 -38.88 10.23 -1.91
N ASN A 102 -38.55 10.24 -3.20
CA ASN A 102 -39.19 11.12 -4.16
C ASN A 102 -40.70 10.81 -4.24
N PRO A 103 -41.56 11.83 -4.39
CA PRO A 103 -42.96 11.60 -4.70
C PRO A 103 -43.09 11.00 -6.11
N SER A 104 -44.15 10.22 -6.34
CA SER A 104 -44.49 9.76 -7.69
C SER A 104 -45.80 10.39 -8.14
N ILE A 105 -45.89 10.74 -9.42
CA ILE A 105 -47.11 11.26 -10.04
C ILE A 105 -47.68 10.16 -10.91
N SER A 106 -48.96 9.83 -10.71
CA SER A 106 -49.70 8.89 -11.54
C SER A 106 -50.72 9.65 -12.40
N ILE A 107 -50.81 9.25 -13.68
CA ILE A 107 -51.86 9.70 -14.59
C ILE A 107 -52.46 8.45 -15.19
N GLN A 108 -53.76 8.25 -15.01
CA GLN A 108 -54.47 7.07 -15.48
C GLN A 108 -55.73 7.50 -16.23
N GLN A 109 -56.01 6.85 -17.36
CA GLN A 109 -57.26 7.04 -18.08
C GLN A 109 -57.94 5.70 -18.34
N THR A 110 -59.23 5.63 -18.04
CA THR A 110 -60.08 4.49 -18.42
C THR A 110 -60.74 4.74 -19.78
N ASP A 111 -60.94 3.66 -20.55
CA ASP A 111 -61.60 3.62 -21.87
C ASP A 111 -61.16 4.68 -22.92
N PHE A 112 -60.42 4.24 -23.94
CA PHE A 112 -59.97 5.13 -25.04
C PHE A 112 -60.99 5.29 -26.19
N ARG A 113 -62.08 4.52 -26.19
CA ARG A 113 -63.08 4.51 -27.27
C ARG A 113 -64.01 5.73 -27.23
N SER A 114 -64.55 6.13 -28.38
CA SER A 114 -65.55 7.20 -28.47
C SER A 114 -66.92 6.72 -28.01
N GLY A 115 -67.72 7.58 -27.38
CA GLY A 115 -69.07 7.25 -26.90
C GLY A 115 -69.13 6.33 -25.69
N LYS A 116 -68.04 6.22 -24.92
CA LYS A 116 -67.96 5.52 -23.63
C LYS A 116 -67.60 6.49 -22.51
N ASP A 117 -68.00 6.14 -21.30
CA ASP A 117 -67.59 6.85 -20.10
C ASP A 117 -66.07 6.82 -19.97
N LYS A 118 -65.49 7.93 -19.53
CA LYS A 118 -64.04 8.09 -19.37
C LYS A 118 -63.74 8.62 -17.99
N GLU A 119 -62.78 8.03 -17.32
CA GLU A 119 -62.25 8.56 -16.07
C GLU A 119 -60.78 8.93 -16.28
N LEU A 120 -60.43 10.16 -15.95
CA LEU A 120 -59.06 10.66 -15.95
C LEU A 120 -58.65 10.92 -14.50
N GLU A 121 -57.68 10.15 -14.01
CA GLU A 121 -57.17 10.23 -12.65
C GLU A 121 -55.76 10.84 -12.65
N PHE A 122 -55.57 11.88 -11.85
CA PHE A 122 -54.27 12.44 -11.50
C PHE A 122 -54.01 12.15 -10.03
N GLY A 123 -52.86 11.55 -9.72
CA GLY A 123 -52.47 11.21 -8.36
C GLY A 123 -51.04 11.62 -8.04
N VAL A 124 -50.79 11.95 -6.77
CA VAL A 124 -49.46 12.10 -6.19
C VAL A 124 -49.36 11.12 -5.02
N SER A 125 -48.30 10.32 -5.01
CA SER A 125 -47.99 9.40 -3.91
C SER A 125 -46.70 9.79 -3.22
N GLN A 126 -46.70 9.72 -1.89
CA GLN A 126 -45.53 9.99 -1.06
C GLN A 126 -45.40 8.90 0.01
N LYS A 127 -44.25 8.22 0.00
CA LYS A 127 -43.88 7.27 1.05
C LYS A 127 -43.54 8.03 2.34
N LEU A 128 -44.14 7.62 3.45
CA LEU A 128 -43.90 8.21 4.76
C LEU A 128 -42.85 7.41 5.53
N ASP A 129 -41.90 8.10 6.17
CA ASP A 129 -40.97 7.47 7.10
C ASP A 129 -41.49 7.56 8.53
N ILE A 130 -42.38 6.64 8.91
CA ILE A 130 -42.99 6.61 10.25
C ILE A 130 -42.07 5.90 11.25
N PHE A 131 -41.38 4.85 10.80
CA PHE A 131 -40.56 4.00 11.66
C PHE A 131 -39.11 4.47 11.80
N GLY A 132 -38.71 5.56 11.12
CA GLY A 132 -37.39 6.17 11.23
C GLY A 132 -36.32 5.45 10.40
N GLN A 133 -36.71 4.83 9.28
CA GLN A 133 -35.83 4.14 8.34
C GLN A 133 -34.72 5.07 7.84
N ARG A 134 -35.07 6.33 7.55
CA ARG A 134 -34.09 7.34 7.11
C ARG A 134 -33.09 7.68 8.22
N ARG A 135 -33.57 7.86 9.45
CA ARG A 135 -32.68 8.13 10.60
C ARG A 135 -31.70 6.96 10.83
N ALA A 136 -32.16 5.72 10.65
CA ALA A 136 -31.31 4.55 10.73
C ALA A 136 -30.29 4.48 9.56
N ALA A 137 -30.70 4.88 8.36
CA ALA A 137 -29.81 4.98 7.19
C ALA A 137 -28.72 6.05 7.40
N VAL A 138 -29.08 7.24 7.89
CA VAL A 138 -28.13 8.31 8.23
C VAL A 138 -27.12 7.83 9.28
N LYS A 139 -27.58 7.19 10.36
CA LYS A 139 -26.69 6.65 11.39
C LYS A 139 -25.71 5.61 10.84
N LEU A 140 -26.15 4.76 9.91
CA LEU A 140 -25.26 3.80 9.24
C LEU A 140 -24.23 4.52 8.36
N ALA A 141 -24.67 5.52 7.57
CA ALA A 141 -23.79 6.32 6.72
C ALA A 141 -22.78 7.13 7.55
N ASP A 142 -23.14 7.66 8.72
CA ASP A 142 -22.24 8.39 9.62
C ASP A 142 -21.10 7.49 10.14
N VAL A 143 -21.41 6.24 10.49
CA VAL A 143 -20.40 5.26 10.90
C VAL A 143 -19.50 4.87 9.73
N GLN A 144 -20.07 4.72 8.53
CA GLN A 144 -19.28 4.50 7.31
C GLN A 144 -18.39 5.70 6.98
N ALA A 145 -18.84 6.93 7.22
CA ALA A 145 -18.03 8.13 7.05
C ALA A 145 -16.87 8.18 8.04
N SER A 146 -17.10 7.78 9.29
CA SER A 146 -16.04 7.67 10.31
C SER A 146 -14.92 6.71 9.92
N GLN A 147 -15.20 5.73 9.05
CA GLN A 147 -14.19 4.80 8.53
C GLN A 147 -13.15 5.51 7.66
N VAL A 148 -13.54 6.57 6.93
CA VAL A 148 -12.61 7.34 6.09
C VAL A 148 -11.53 8.01 6.95
N GLY A 149 -11.92 8.59 8.08
CA GLY A 149 -10.96 9.17 9.03
C GLY A 149 -9.97 8.15 9.58
N LEU A 150 -10.45 6.97 10.01
CA LEU A 150 -9.57 5.91 10.49
C LEU A 150 -8.64 5.36 9.37
N ASN A 151 -9.15 5.23 8.15
CA ASN A 151 -8.33 4.82 7.00
C ASN A 151 -7.23 5.85 6.69
N GLN A 152 -7.50 7.14 6.88
CA GLN A 152 -6.48 8.19 6.74
C GLN A 152 -5.41 8.09 7.82
N GLU A 153 -5.80 7.86 9.08
CA GLU A 153 -4.85 7.60 10.18
C GLU A 153 -3.97 6.38 9.89
N LEU A 154 -4.58 5.29 9.41
CA LEU A 154 -3.88 4.06 9.01
C LEU A 154 -2.90 4.30 7.87
N TYR A 155 -3.31 5.04 6.82
CA TYR A 155 -2.42 5.41 5.72
C TYR A 155 -1.23 6.23 6.20
N ASN A 156 -1.45 7.21 7.08
CA ASN A 156 -0.37 8.05 7.60
C ASN A 156 0.65 7.22 8.40
N ALA A 157 0.18 6.27 9.21
CA ALA A 157 1.04 5.35 9.95
C ALA A 157 1.79 4.38 9.03
N GLN A 158 1.13 3.85 8.01
CA GLN A 158 1.78 3.01 6.98
C GLN A 158 2.85 3.77 6.20
N LEU A 159 2.56 5.00 5.80
CA LEU A 159 3.51 5.89 5.11
C LEU A 159 4.73 6.15 5.99
N GLU A 160 4.53 6.46 7.26
CA GLU A 160 5.62 6.71 8.21
C GLU A 160 6.52 5.49 8.39
N LEU A 161 5.93 4.29 8.56
CA LEU A 161 6.68 3.04 8.67
C LEU A 161 7.42 2.69 7.37
N ALA A 162 6.81 2.89 6.20
CA ALA A 162 7.46 2.65 4.91
C ALA A 162 8.66 3.58 4.68
N VAL A 163 8.52 4.87 5.04
CA VAL A 163 9.62 5.84 5.02
C VAL A 163 10.71 5.42 6.01
N LYS A 164 10.34 5.02 7.23
CA LYS A 164 11.28 4.56 8.27
C LYS A 164 12.05 3.33 7.83
N TYR A 165 11.38 2.38 7.18
CA TYR A 165 12.02 1.20 6.59
C TYR A 165 13.06 1.58 5.55
N LEU A 166 12.71 2.36 4.54
CA LEU A 166 13.66 2.77 3.49
C LEU A 166 14.80 3.63 4.04
N TRP A 167 14.52 4.51 4.99
CA TRP A 167 15.53 5.28 5.71
C TRP A 167 16.50 4.37 6.48
N SER A 168 16.00 3.34 7.17
CA SER A 168 16.84 2.37 7.87
C SER A 168 17.77 1.60 6.92
N GLN A 169 17.32 1.27 5.69
CA GLN A 169 18.17 0.64 4.69
C GLN A 169 19.32 1.56 4.27
N VAL A 170 19.05 2.85 4.09
CA VAL A 170 20.10 3.85 3.79
C VAL A 170 21.10 3.93 4.94
N VAL A 171 20.63 4.05 6.20
CA VAL A 171 21.52 4.11 7.38
C VAL A 171 22.41 2.87 7.49
N VAL A 172 21.85 1.68 7.30
CA VAL A 172 22.63 0.43 7.34
C VAL A 172 23.66 0.37 6.21
N LEU A 173 23.28 0.78 4.99
CA LEU A 173 24.19 0.80 3.84
C LEU A 173 25.26 1.89 3.94
N GLU A 174 25.00 3.03 4.59
CA GLU A 174 26.03 4.02 4.90
C GLU A 174 27.07 3.42 5.85
N LEU A 175 26.64 2.70 6.90
CA LEU A 175 27.56 1.99 7.78
C LEU A 175 28.34 0.88 7.05
N GLU A 176 27.67 0.11 6.19
CA GLU A 176 28.32 -0.93 5.40
C GLU A 176 29.38 -0.35 4.45
N HIS A 177 29.07 0.78 3.82
CA HIS A 177 30.02 1.52 2.99
C HIS A 177 31.27 1.92 3.77
N ASP A 178 31.11 2.48 4.97
CA ASP A 178 32.24 2.87 5.83
C ASP A 178 33.10 1.66 6.26
N VAL A 179 32.44 0.53 6.56
CA VAL A 179 33.10 -0.74 6.89
C VAL A 179 33.94 -1.26 5.72
N VAL A 180 33.36 -1.28 4.52
CA VAL A 180 34.04 -1.76 3.31
C VAL A 180 35.15 -0.80 2.89
N GLN A 181 34.97 0.50 3.07
CA GLN A 181 36.01 1.51 2.84
C GLN A 181 37.21 1.30 3.78
N ALA A 182 36.96 1.06 5.08
CA ALA A 182 38.00 0.75 6.04
C ALA A 182 38.73 -0.56 5.67
N GLN A 183 37.99 -1.57 5.20
CA GLN A 183 38.57 -2.83 4.74
C GLN A 183 39.44 -2.66 3.49
N LEU A 184 39.00 -1.83 2.53
CA LEU A 184 39.78 -1.50 1.34
C LEU A 184 41.11 -0.86 1.72
N LYS A 185 41.11 0.08 2.67
CA LYS A 185 42.34 0.69 3.21
C LYS A 185 43.26 -0.34 3.85
N THR A 186 42.75 -1.23 4.70
CA THR A 186 43.53 -2.31 5.32
C THR A 186 44.16 -3.24 4.27
N SER A 187 43.44 -3.56 3.19
CA SER A 187 43.96 -4.38 2.09
C SER A 187 45.07 -3.67 1.31
N GLN A 188 44.96 -2.35 1.10
CA GLN A 188 45.97 -1.53 0.45
C GLN A 188 47.27 -1.49 1.28
N ASP A 189 47.16 -1.26 2.59
CA ASP A 189 48.32 -1.25 3.50
C ASP A 189 49.06 -2.60 3.51
N THR A 190 48.31 -3.70 3.42
CA THR A 190 48.87 -5.06 3.33
C THR A 190 49.57 -5.30 1.99
N LEU A 191 48.97 -4.85 0.88
CA LEU A 191 49.56 -4.94 -0.45
C LEU A 191 50.87 -4.13 -0.54
N ASP A 192 50.90 -2.93 0.02
CA ASP A 192 52.10 -2.08 0.01
C ASP A 192 53.23 -2.66 0.86
N ALA A 193 52.92 -3.20 2.04
CA ALA A 193 53.89 -3.93 2.85
C ALA A 193 54.47 -5.15 2.08
N THR A 194 53.62 -5.85 1.33
CA THR A 194 54.03 -7.03 0.55
C THR A 194 54.92 -6.64 -0.62
N ARG A 195 54.59 -5.56 -1.35
CA ARG A 195 55.45 -4.99 -2.41
C ARG A 195 56.83 -4.61 -1.89
N LEU A 196 56.92 -4.00 -0.71
CA LEU A 196 58.20 -3.62 -0.10
C LEU A 196 59.05 -4.84 0.24
N ARG A 197 58.46 -5.88 0.84
CA ARG A 197 59.19 -7.12 1.18
C ARG A 197 59.63 -7.91 -0.05
N LEU A 198 58.84 -7.92 -1.12
CA LEU A 198 59.24 -8.54 -2.39
C LEU A 198 60.46 -7.82 -2.99
N LYS A 199 60.44 -6.48 -3.00
CA LYS A 199 61.60 -5.68 -3.45
C LYS A 199 62.85 -5.94 -2.61
N ALA A 200 62.69 -6.20 -1.32
CA ALA A 200 63.76 -6.61 -0.42
C ALA A 200 64.17 -8.09 -0.55
N GLY A 201 63.57 -8.85 -1.47
CA GLY A 201 63.85 -10.28 -1.68
C GLY A 201 63.43 -11.18 -0.52
N SER A 202 62.54 -10.71 0.36
CA SER A 202 62.21 -11.36 1.64
C SER A 202 60.92 -12.18 1.62
N ILE A 203 60.23 -12.26 0.48
CA ILE A 203 59.02 -13.06 0.22
C ILE A 203 58.99 -13.48 -1.26
N ALA A 204 58.09 -14.40 -1.62
CA ALA A 204 57.93 -14.86 -3.00
C ALA A 204 56.91 -14.04 -3.81
N GLN A 205 56.99 -14.09 -5.14
CA GLN A 205 56.00 -13.44 -6.03
C GLN A 205 54.57 -13.92 -5.76
N VAL A 206 54.38 -15.20 -5.41
CA VAL A 206 53.07 -15.77 -5.10
C VAL A 206 52.41 -15.10 -3.89
N ASP A 207 53.19 -14.60 -2.93
CA ASP A 207 52.68 -13.86 -1.78
C ASP A 207 52.14 -12.49 -2.22
N LEU A 208 52.85 -11.81 -3.13
CA LEU A 208 52.36 -10.59 -3.74
C LEU A 208 51.06 -10.83 -4.52
N ASP A 209 51.04 -11.85 -5.38
CA ASP A 209 49.87 -12.14 -6.22
C ASP A 209 48.63 -12.43 -5.36
N ARG A 210 48.78 -13.20 -4.27
CA ARG A 210 47.68 -13.46 -3.32
C ARG A 210 47.16 -12.19 -2.64
N THR A 211 48.06 -11.29 -2.21
CA THR A 211 47.64 -10.02 -1.59
C THR A 211 46.98 -9.08 -2.59
N LEU A 212 47.46 -9.08 -3.84
CA LEU A 212 46.85 -8.32 -4.92
C LEU A 212 45.45 -8.84 -5.23
N MET A 213 45.25 -10.16 -5.31
CA MET A 213 43.92 -10.77 -5.48
C MET A 213 42.96 -10.34 -4.37
N ALA A 214 43.40 -10.38 -3.10
CA ALA A 214 42.58 -9.94 -1.97
C ALA A 214 42.25 -8.44 -2.05
N HIS A 215 43.19 -7.60 -2.48
CA HIS A 215 42.94 -6.17 -2.65
C HIS A 215 41.91 -5.89 -3.78
N ILE A 216 42.04 -6.56 -4.92
CA ILE A 216 41.08 -6.45 -6.04
C ILE A 216 39.67 -6.86 -5.59
N GLU A 217 39.54 -7.91 -4.79
CA GLU A 217 38.24 -8.32 -4.25
C GLU A 217 37.64 -7.24 -3.31
N ASN A 218 38.46 -6.59 -2.49
CA ASN A 218 38.00 -5.47 -1.66
C ASN A 218 37.61 -4.23 -2.49
N GLN A 219 38.29 -3.97 -3.61
CA GLN A 219 37.89 -2.92 -4.56
C GLN A 219 36.53 -3.24 -5.20
N ARG A 220 36.32 -4.49 -5.60
CA ARG A 220 35.03 -4.97 -6.16
C ARG A 220 33.90 -4.80 -5.15
N LEU A 221 34.11 -5.21 -3.89
CA LEU A 221 33.14 -5.04 -2.80
C LEU A 221 32.81 -3.57 -2.55
N PHE A 222 33.83 -2.68 -2.52
CA PHE A 222 33.62 -1.25 -2.33
C PHE A 222 32.71 -0.65 -3.42
N GLN A 223 32.98 -0.93 -4.69
CA GLN A 223 32.13 -0.48 -5.80
C GLN A 223 30.71 -1.05 -5.73
N GLN A 224 30.56 -2.30 -5.30
CA GLN A 224 29.25 -2.93 -5.13
C GLN A 224 28.43 -2.23 -4.03
N THR A 225 29.04 -1.93 -2.89
CA THR A 225 28.37 -1.24 -1.79
C THR A 225 28.05 0.22 -2.15
N GLU A 226 28.92 0.91 -2.89
CA GLU A 226 28.67 2.25 -3.41
C GLU A 226 27.43 2.28 -4.33
N LEU A 227 27.32 1.33 -5.26
CA LEU A 227 26.14 1.19 -6.13
C LEU A 227 24.87 0.89 -5.33
N SER A 228 24.97 0.03 -4.32
CA SER A 228 23.84 -0.38 -3.48
C SER A 228 23.33 0.80 -2.65
N LEU A 229 24.23 1.58 -2.05
CA LEU A 229 23.91 2.80 -1.33
C LEU A 229 23.28 3.85 -2.24
N ALA A 230 23.86 4.08 -3.43
CA ALA A 230 23.31 5.01 -4.40
C ALA A 230 21.91 4.62 -4.89
N THR A 231 21.60 3.32 -4.92
CA THR A 231 20.28 2.78 -5.28
C THR A 231 19.28 2.97 -4.14
N ALA A 232 19.65 2.64 -2.90
CA ALA A 232 18.80 2.84 -1.73
C ALA A 232 18.45 4.33 -1.52
N LYS A 233 19.41 5.24 -1.71
CA LYS A 233 19.16 6.69 -1.66
C LYS A 233 18.18 7.15 -2.73
N ARG A 234 18.26 6.61 -3.95
CA ARG A 234 17.30 6.88 -5.02
C ARG A 234 15.90 6.34 -4.70
N GLN A 235 15.81 5.12 -4.17
CA GLN A 235 14.54 4.54 -3.74
C GLN A 235 13.85 5.39 -2.67
N LEU A 236 14.63 5.90 -1.70
CA LEU A 236 14.13 6.82 -0.69
C LEU A 236 13.68 8.16 -1.32
N ALA A 237 14.51 8.78 -2.16
CA ALA A 237 14.19 10.04 -2.85
C ALA A 237 12.92 9.99 -3.71
N ASN A 238 12.66 8.84 -4.33
CA ASN A 238 11.46 8.63 -5.14
C ASN A 238 10.16 8.79 -4.34
N LEU A 239 10.17 8.60 -3.02
CA LEU A 239 8.95 8.72 -2.18
C LEU A 239 8.37 10.14 -2.18
N TRP A 240 9.21 11.16 -2.40
CA TRP A 240 8.81 12.56 -2.53
C TRP A 240 9.04 13.14 -3.95
N GLY A 241 9.17 12.27 -4.95
CA GLY A 241 9.31 12.66 -6.36
C GLY A 241 10.67 13.24 -6.75
N SER A 242 11.69 13.12 -5.90
CA SER A 242 13.06 13.55 -6.21
C SER A 242 13.88 12.42 -6.84
N THR A 243 14.78 12.77 -7.76
CA THR A 243 15.81 11.87 -8.28
C THR A 243 17.19 12.14 -7.66
N ASP A 244 17.30 13.18 -6.83
CA ASP A 244 18.58 13.56 -6.20
C ASP A 244 18.91 12.61 -5.03
N ASN A 245 20.06 11.96 -5.14
CA ASN A 245 20.60 11.05 -4.14
C ASN A 245 21.79 11.64 -3.36
N ARG A 246 22.09 12.93 -3.54
CA ARG A 246 23.21 13.64 -2.89
C ARG A 246 22.84 14.13 -1.49
N PHE A 247 22.40 13.21 -0.65
CA PHE A 247 22.17 13.44 0.77
C PHE A 247 22.87 12.37 1.61
N SER A 248 23.11 12.65 2.89
CA SER A 248 23.50 11.63 3.87
C SER A 248 22.57 11.68 5.07
N THR A 249 22.34 10.51 5.67
CA THR A 249 21.59 10.39 6.90
C THR A 249 22.55 10.64 8.06
N GLN A 250 22.46 11.79 8.73
CA GLN A 250 23.27 12.09 9.93
C GLN A 250 22.81 11.26 11.14
N ALA A 251 22.78 9.94 11.03
CA ALA A 251 22.39 9.05 12.13
C ALA A 251 23.50 9.05 13.19
N SER A 252 23.34 9.87 14.23
CA SER A 252 24.25 9.96 15.37
C SER A 252 24.30 8.68 16.22
N ASN A 253 23.23 7.89 16.19
CA ASN A 253 23.20 6.53 16.72
C ASN A 253 22.71 5.57 15.63
N VAL A 254 23.51 4.56 15.30
CA VAL A 254 23.16 3.62 14.23
C VAL A 254 22.16 2.57 14.71
N TRP A 255 22.14 2.26 16.00
CA TRP A 255 21.19 1.32 16.60
C TRP A 255 19.78 1.90 16.63
N PRO A 256 18.72 1.14 16.27
CA PRO A 256 17.35 1.63 16.31
C PRO A 256 16.96 2.12 17.71
N GLN A 257 16.40 3.32 17.80
CA GLN A 257 15.82 3.82 19.04
C GLN A 257 14.59 2.99 19.40
N GLN A 258 14.49 2.59 20.67
CA GLN A 258 13.32 1.89 21.19
C GLN A 258 12.25 2.94 21.50
N ASN A 259 11.17 2.92 20.70
CA ASN A 259 9.97 3.68 21.00
C ASN A 259 9.17 3.00 22.11
N ASP A 260 8.41 3.79 22.88
CA ASP A 260 7.45 3.22 23.83
C ASP A 260 6.29 2.59 23.06
N LEU A 261 6.33 1.26 22.94
CA LEU A 261 5.31 0.49 22.24
C LEU A 261 3.97 0.50 22.98
N GLN A 262 3.94 0.89 24.26
CA GLN A 262 2.72 0.88 25.08
C GLN A 262 1.67 1.86 24.55
N ASP A 263 2.09 3.02 24.06
CA ASP A 263 1.18 4.02 23.47
C ASP A 263 0.60 3.55 22.13
N TYR A 264 1.42 2.88 21.31
CA TYR A 264 0.97 2.28 20.05
C TYR A 264 -0.01 1.14 20.29
N LEU A 265 0.27 0.27 21.27
CA LEU A 265 -0.62 -0.82 21.67
C LEU A 265 -1.99 -0.32 22.15
N GLN A 266 -2.01 0.77 22.93
CA GLN A 266 -3.26 1.36 23.40
C GLN A 266 -4.09 1.97 22.26
N ASN A 267 -3.41 2.50 21.23
CA ASN A 267 -4.04 3.14 20.07
C ASN A 267 -3.94 2.29 18.80
N ASN A 268 -3.90 0.96 18.92
CA ASN A 268 -3.75 0.05 17.81
C ASN A 268 -4.86 0.27 16.75
N LEU A 269 -4.45 0.58 15.52
CA LEU A 269 -5.36 1.02 14.45
C LEU A 269 -6.22 -0.13 13.93
N PHE A 270 -5.71 -1.36 13.94
CA PHE A 270 -6.48 -2.53 13.54
C PHE A 270 -7.53 -2.92 14.59
N GLU A 271 -7.20 -2.82 15.88
CA GLU A 271 -8.22 -3.00 16.93
C GLU A 271 -9.33 -1.95 16.80
N ARG A 272 -8.96 -0.68 16.57
CA ARG A 272 -9.91 0.41 16.30
C ARG A 272 -10.75 0.14 15.06
N ALA A 273 -10.17 -0.41 14.00
CA ALA A 273 -10.88 -0.78 12.78
C ALA A 273 -11.92 -1.88 13.05
N ILE A 274 -11.56 -2.93 13.80
CA ILE A 274 -12.52 -3.97 14.18
C ILE A 274 -13.62 -3.39 15.09
N GLN A 275 -13.30 -2.51 16.04
CA GLN A 275 -14.30 -1.84 16.87
C GLN A 275 -15.28 -1.02 16.03
N LEU A 276 -14.77 -0.24 15.08
CA LEU A 276 -15.60 0.55 14.18
C LEU A 276 -16.48 -0.34 13.29
N ASP A 277 -15.95 -1.47 12.84
CA ASP A 277 -16.71 -2.49 12.10
C ASP A 277 -17.84 -3.11 12.93
N ILE A 278 -17.62 -3.37 14.22
CA ILE A 278 -18.68 -3.83 15.14
C ILE A 278 -19.78 -2.78 15.25
N VAL A 279 -19.42 -1.50 15.41
CA VAL A 279 -20.38 -0.38 15.46
C VAL A 279 -21.15 -0.26 14.15
N ARG A 280 -20.46 -0.40 13.01
CA ARG A 280 -21.07 -0.39 11.66
C ARG A 280 -22.07 -1.53 11.51
N GLN A 281 -21.71 -2.75 11.93
CA GLN A 281 -22.64 -3.88 11.84
C GLN A 281 -23.84 -3.72 12.77
N LYS A 282 -23.66 -3.13 13.95
CA LYS A 282 -24.77 -2.79 14.84
C LYS A 282 -25.73 -1.79 14.18
N ALA A 283 -25.20 -0.73 13.56
CA ALA A 283 -26.01 0.24 12.82
C ALA A 283 -26.73 -0.40 11.62
N ASN A 284 -26.08 -1.33 10.92
CA ASN A 284 -26.68 -2.09 9.82
C ASN A 284 -27.82 -3.01 10.30
N ILE A 285 -27.65 -3.69 11.44
CA ILE A 285 -28.72 -4.50 12.06
C ILE A 285 -29.92 -3.61 12.42
N ASP A 286 -29.69 -2.45 13.01
CA ASP A 286 -30.75 -1.49 13.35
C ASP A 286 -31.48 -1.01 12.08
N TYR A 287 -30.75 -0.68 11.02
CA TYR A 287 -31.31 -0.32 9.71
C TYR A 287 -32.16 -1.44 9.11
N LEU A 288 -31.70 -2.69 9.13
CA LEU A 288 -32.45 -3.85 8.61
C LEU A 288 -33.72 -4.11 9.42
N LYS A 289 -33.68 -3.94 10.75
CA LYS A 289 -34.86 -4.08 11.62
C LYS A 289 -35.93 -3.03 11.30
N VAL A 290 -35.53 -1.78 11.06
CA VAL A 290 -36.45 -0.69 10.73
C VAL A 290 -36.95 -0.81 9.30
N SER A 291 -36.09 -1.17 8.34
CA SER A 291 -36.47 -1.38 6.93
C SER A 291 -37.47 -2.52 6.74
N ASN A 292 -37.56 -3.45 7.69
CA ASN A 292 -38.57 -4.48 7.71
C ASN A 292 -39.95 -3.99 8.20
N ARG A 293 -40.06 -2.77 8.75
CA ARG A 293 -41.33 -2.20 9.19
C ARG A 293 -42.12 -1.65 7.99
N PRO A 294 -43.44 -1.88 7.91
CA PRO A 294 -44.25 -1.53 6.75
C PRO A 294 -44.56 -0.02 6.70
N ASN A 295 -43.62 0.79 6.18
CA ASN A 295 -43.81 2.23 6.00
C ASN A 295 -44.95 2.50 4.98
N PRO A 296 -46.01 3.25 5.35
CA PRO A 296 -47.15 3.49 4.47
C PRO A 296 -46.86 4.58 3.42
N THR A 297 -47.58 4.52 2.31
CA THR A 297 -47.59 5.52 1.25
C THR A 297 -48.95 6.22 1.24
N VAL A 298 -48.94 7.55 1.33
CA VAL A 298 -50.16 8.35 1.19
C VAL A 298 -50.35 8.72 -0.26
N ASN A 299 -51.55 8.47 -0.79
CA ASN A 299 -51.97 8.78 -2.14
C ASN A 299 -53.04 9.87 -2.10
N LEU A 300 -52.80 10.98 -2.80
CA LEU A 300 -53.74 12.07 -2.97
C LEU A 300 -53.99 12.27 -4.46
N GLY A 301 -55.25 12.28 -4.87
CA GLY A 301 -55.59 12.41 -6.29
C GLY A 301 -56.94 13.04 -6.56
N MET A 302 -57.17 13.31 -7.84
CA MET A 302 -58.41 13.85 -8.38
C MET A 302 -58.82 13.00 -9.57
N VAL A 303 -60.06 12.51 -9.55
CA VAL A 303 -60.67 11.74 -10.62
C VAL A 303 -61.69 12.61 -11.31
N GLN A 304 -61.54 12.79 -12.60
CA GLN A 304 -62.52 13.42 -13.47
C GLN A 304 -63.27 12.34 -14.24
N SER A 305 -64.56 12.18 -13.99
CA SER A 305 -65.42 11.23 -14.70
C SER A 305 -66.29 11.98 -15.71
N LYS A 306 -66.21 11.61 -16.98
CA LYS A 306 -67.04 12.14 -18.07
C LYS A 306 -68.00 11.05 -18.56
N SER A 307 -69.30 11.31 -18.43
CA SER A 307 -70.33 10.37 -18.91
C SER A 307 -70.65 10.60 -20.39
N ALA A 308 -70.72 9.51 -21.16
CA ALA A 308 -71.06 9.55 -22.58
C ALA A 308 -72.56 9.82 -22.85
N GLU A 309 -73.43 9.47 -21.91
CA GLU A 309 -74.88 9.61 -22.04
C GLU A 309 -75.36 11.04 -21.75
N THR A 310 -74.77 11.69 -20.74
CA THR A 310 -75.21 13.01 -20.25
C THR A 310 -74.25 14.14 -20.62
N ASN A 311 -73.06 13.84 -21.16
CA ASN A 311 -71.98 14.80 -21.42
C ASN A 311 -71.56 15.63 -20.17
N SER A 312 -71.93 15.21 -18.97
CA SER A 312 -71.54 15.88 -17.73
C SER A 312 -70.13 15.46 -17.30
N THR A 313 -69.41 16.40 -16.69
CA THR A 313 -68.09 16.16 -16.09
C THR A 313 -68.21 16.30 -14.59
N ASP A 314 -67.81 15.28 -13.84
CA ASP A 314 -67.79 15.27 -12.38
C ASP A 314 -66.34 15.13 -11.89
N ASN A 315 -66.01 15.81 -10.80
CA ASN A 315 -64.67 15.88 -10.23
C ASN A 315 -64.71 15.41 -8.78
N LYS A 316 -63.97 14.35 -8.45
CA LYS A 316 -63.91 13.78 -7.10
C LYS A 316 -62.48 13.74 -6.58
N PHE A 317 -62.29 14.08 -5.32
CA PHE A 317 -61.01 13.89 -4.63
C PHE A 317 -60.91 12.47 -4.08
N ARG A 318 -59.70 11.89 -4.16
CA ARG A 318 -59.37 10.57 -3.63
C ARG A 318 -58.21 10.69 -2.65
N VAL A 319 -58.38 10.12 -1.46
CA VAL A 319 -57.31 9.95 -0.47
C VAL A 319 -57.21 8.47 -0.17
N GLY A 320 -56.02 7.91 -0.30
CA GLY A 320 -55.74 6.51 -0.02
C GLY A 320 -54.46 6.34 0.78
N ILE A 321 -54.38 5.26 1.55
CA ILE A 321 -53.15 4.84 2.25
C ILE A 321 -52.83 3.43 1.78
N ASP A 322 -51.62 3.25 1.25
CA ASP A 322 -51.07 1.95 0.90
C ASP A 322 -50.09 1.50 1.99
N ILE A 323 -50.22 0.25 2.47
CA ILE A 323 -49.38 -0.31 3.53
C ILE A 323 -48.77 -1.61 3.01
N PRO A 324 -47.46 -1.62 2.67
CA PRO A 324 -46.83 -2.82 2.15
C PRO A 324 -46.68 -3.90 3.23
N LEU A 325 -47.15 -5.12 2.98
CA LEU A 325 -47.04 -6.23 3.92
C LEU A 325 -45.83 -7.12 3.61
N ASN A 326 -44.81 -7.09 4.48
CA ASN A 326 -43.58 -7.88 4.35
C ASN A 326 -43.78 -9.34 4.78
N ILE A 327 -44.53 -10.12 4.01
CA ILE A 327 -44.88 -11.52 4.35
C ILE A 327 -43.73 -12.49 4.02
N PHE A 328 -43.15 -12.36 2.82
CA PHE A 328 -42.12 -13.30 2.33
C PHE A 328 -40.70 -12.90 2.72
N ASN A 329 -40.36 -11.62 2.55
CA ASN A 329 -39.06 -11.08 2.90
C ASN A 329 -39.16 -10.26 4.19
N ARG A 330 -38.88 -10.90 5.33
CA ARG A 330 -38.84 -10.27 6.65
C ARG A 330 -37.44 -9.83 7.04
N GLN A 331 -36.52 -9.73 6.06
CA GLN A 331 -35.09 -9.55 6.26
C GLN A 331 -34.43 -10.63 7.15
N GLN A 332 -35.07 -11.81 7.30
CA GLN A 332 -34.67 -12.83 8.26
C GLN A 332 -33.24 -13.35 8.03
N TYR A 333 -32.85 -13.52 6.76
CA TYR A 333 -31.52 -13.98 6.39
C TYR A 333 -30.49 -12.85 6.42
N SER A 334 -30.86 -11.64 5.98
CA SER A 334 -30.00 -10.46 6.10
C SER A 334 -29.61 -10.19 7.55
N LEU A 335 -30.57 -10.29 8.48
CA LEU A 335 -30.34 -10.15 9.92
C LEU A 335 -29.47 -11.30 10.46
N ARG A 336 -29.71 -12.55 10.06
CA ARG A 336 -28.88 -13.69 10.47
C ARG A 336 -27.42 -13.52 10.02
N ILE A 337 -27.21 -13.05 8.78
CA ILE A 337 -25.87 -12.78 8.23
C ILE A 337 -25.21 -11.64 9.01
N ALA A 338 -25.91 -10.54 9.26
CA ALA A 338 -25.36 -9.39 9.97
C ALA A 338 -24.99 -9.72 11.43
N ASN A 339 -25.84 -10.47 12.15
CA ASN A 339 -25.54 -10.95 13.50
C ASN A 339 -24.34 -11.90 13.50
N ALA A 340 -24.29 -12.87 12.57
CA ALA A 340 -23.15 -13.79 12.47
C ALA A 340 -21.83 -13.06 12.17
N LYS A 341 -21.86 -12.01 11.33
CA LYS A 341 -20.69 -11.14 11.09
C LYS A 341 -20.27 -10.39 12.35
N GLN A 342 -21.22 -9.85 13.11
CA GLN A 342 -20.94 -9.17 14.37
C GLN A 342 -20.28 -10.12 15.39
N ASP A 343 -20.84 -11.32 15.56
CA ASP A 343 -20.29 -12.34 16.47
C ASP A 343 -18.87 -12.76 16.08
N LEU A 344 -18.61 -12.89 14.77
CA LEU A 344 -17.28 -13.19 14.26
C LEU A 344 -16.28 -12.07 14.55
N LEU A 345 -16.66 -10.81 14.33
CA LEU A 345 -15.80 -9.65 14.60
C LEU A 345 -15.36 -9.57 16.06
N VAL A 346 -16.27 -9.83 17.01
CA VAL A 346 -15.96 -9.85 18.45
C VAL A 346 -14.94 -10.95 18.79
N LYS A 347 -15.14 -12.17 18.24
CA LYS A 347 -14.19 -13.28 18.43
C LYS A 347 -12.83 -12.99 17.79
N GLN A 348 -12.84 -12.43 16.59
CA GLN A 348 -11.64 -12.08 15.85
C GLN A 348 -10.82 -11.01 16.55
N GLN A 349 -11.46 -10.02 17.17
CA GLN A 349 -10.78 -9.02 17.98
C GLN A 349 -10.00 -9.65 19.16
N GLN A 350 -10.65 -10.53 19.91
CA GLN A 350 -10.01 -11.19 21.05
C GLN A 350 -8.83 -12.06 20.60
N PHE A 351 -9.02 -12.82 19.52
CA PHE A 351 -7.97 -13.64 18.92
C PHE A 351 -6.78 -12.79 18.44
N TYR A 352 -7.06 -11.73 17.68
CA TYR A 352 -6.05 -10.80 17.17
C TYR A 352 -5.25 -10.18 18.32
N LYS A 353 -5.91 -9.66 19.35
CA LYS A 353 -5.25 -9.01 20.48
C LYS A 353 -4.23 -9.94 21.15
N GLN A 354 -4.62 -11.19 21.42
CA GLN A 354 -3.72 -12.17 22.04
C GLN A 354 -2.57 -12.55 21.11
N GLN A 355 -2.85 -12.78 19.83
CA GLN A 355 -1.82 -13.14 18.85
C GLN A 355 -0.81 -11.99 18.66
N ASN A 356 -1.30 -10.75 18.55
CA ASN A 356 -0.49 -9.56 18.35
C ASN A 356 0.43 -9.31 19.55
N LEU A 357 -0.10 -9.40 20.78
CA LEU A 357 0.70 -9.26 22.00
C LEU A 357 1.82 -10.30 22.08
N ASN A 358 1.52 -11.57 21.78
CA ASN A 358 2.54 -12.62 21.77
C ASN A 358 3.63 -12.35 20.73
N ALA A 359 3.26 -11.94 19.51
CA ALA A 359 4.20 -11.62 18.44
C ALA A 359 5.13 -10.45 18.81
N ILE A 360 4.59 -9.38 19.40
CA ILE A 360 5.36 -8.23 19.86
C ILE A 360 6.33 -8.62 20.97
N GLN A 361 5.89 -9.44 21.93
CA GLN A 361 6.76 -9.94 23.00
C GLN A 361 7.93 -10.76 22.45
N THR A 362 7.69 -11.64 21.48
CA THR A 362 8.75 -12.41 20.80
C THR A 362 9.74 -11.48 20.11
N LEU A 363 9.27 -10.52 19.30
CA LEU A 363 10.15 -9.57 18.59
C LEU A 363 10.97 -8.70 19.55
N THR A 364 10.37 -8.27 20.66
CA THR A 364 11.05 -7.45 21.67
C THR A 364 12.15 -8.25 22.38
N ALA A 365 11.88 -9.52 22.71
CA ALA A 365 12.88 -10.41 23.30
C ALA A 365 14.03 -10.71 22.32
N GLU A 366 13.73 -10.96 21.04
CA GLU A 366 14.74 -11.14 19.99
C GLU A 366 15.60 -9.89 19.82
N LEU A 367 15.00 -8.70 19.79
CA LEU A 367 15.70 -7.43 19.67
C LEU A 367 16.62 -7.17 20.87
N ALA A 368 16.18 -7.49 22.09
CA ALA A 368 17.03 -7.41 23.28
C ALA A 368 18.25 -8.34 23.17
N GLY A 369 18.06 -9.56 22.67
CA GLY A 369 19.16 -10.51 22.40
C GLY A 369 20.11 -10.02 21.30
N LEU A 370 19.59 -9.41 20.23
CA LEU A 370 20.41 -8.80 19.18
C LEU A 370 21.22 -7.62 19.71
N LYS A 371 20.66 -6.80 20.61
CA LYS A 371 21.37 -5.68 21.24
C LYS A 371 22.59 -6.15 22.03
N GLN A 372 22.43 -7.18 22.86
CA GLN A 372 23.55 -7.75 23.62
C GLN A 372 24.66 -8.28 22.70
N GLN A 373 24.29 -8.98 21.62
CA GLN A 373 25.25 -9.46 20.63
C GLN A 373 25.96 -8.31 19.91
N PHE A 374 25.23 -7.28 19.49
CA PHE A 374 25.79 -6.11 18.83
C PHE A 374 26.79 -5.38 19.73
N ASP A 375 26.46 -5.18 21.00
CA ASP A 375 27.36 -4.52 21.94
C ASP A 375 28.64 -5.32 22.17
N LEU A 376 28.54 -6.65 22.27
CA LEU A 376 29.71 -7.52 22.39
C LEU A 376 30.63 -7.42 21.15
N VAL A 377 30.06 -7.49 19.95
CA VAL A 377 30.81 -7.40 18.69
C VAL A 377 31.43 -6.02 18.52
N ASN A 378 30.64 -4.96 18.71
CA ASN A 378 31.05 -3.58 18.45
C ASN A 378 32.05 -3.05 19.48
N GLN A 379 31.87 -3.35 20.77
CA GLN A 379 32.66 -2.73 21.84
C GLN A 379 33.87 -3.57 22.25
N ARG A 380 33.86 -4.90 22.00
CA ARG A 380 34.94 -5.79 22.43
C ARG A 380 35.60 -6.52 21.28
N GLN A 381 34.83 -7.21 20.45
CA GLN A 381 35.38 -8.11 19.44
C GLN A 381 36.12 -7.37 18.31
N ILE A 382 35.47 -6.38 17.70
CA ILE A 382 36.07 -5.60 16.59
C ILE A 382 37.34 -4.85 17.04
N PRO A 383 37.35 -4.08 18.16
CA PRO A 383 38.57 -3.39 18.59
C PRO A 383 39.75 -4.34 18.88
N LEU A 384 39.46 -5.53 19.42
CA LEU A 384 40.47 -6.56 19.63
C LEU A 384 41.02 -7.08 18.30
N SER A 385 40.16 -7.40 17.33
CA SER A 385 40.59 -7.86 16.01
C SER A 385 41.32 -6.79 15.21
N GLU A 386 40.97 -5.51 15.35
CA GLU A 386 41.73 -4.38 14.79
C GLU A 386 43.15 -4.36 15.36
N THR A 387 43.29 -4.47 16.69
CA THR A 387 44.59 -4.52 17.36
C THR A 387 45.43 -5.73 16.92
N VAL A 388 44.80 -6.91 16.77
CA VAL A 388 45.48 -8.11 16.29
C VAL A 388 45.95 -7.93 14.85
N GLN A 389 45.08 -7.45 13.96
CA GLN A 389 45.42 -7.22 12.56
C GLN A 389 46.57 -6.22 12.42
N GLU A 390 46.53 -5.11 13.15
CA GLU A 390 47.58 -4.08 13.14
C GLU A 390 48.93 -4.66 13.60
N LYS A 391 48.94 -5.42 14.72
CA LYS A 391 50.16 -6.05 15.24
C LYS A 391 50.71 -7.13 14.30
N MET A 392 49.83 -7.91 13.68
CA MET A 392 50.25 -8.91 12.68
C MET A 392 50.86 -8.23 11.46
N LEU A 393 50.24 -7.16 10.96
CA LEU A 393 50.78 -6.38 9.83
C LEU A 393 52.13 -5.74 10.18
N LEU A 394 52.29 -5.18 11.38
CA LEU A 394 53.56 -4.64 11.86
C LEU A 394 54.62 -5.74 11.95
N GLY A 395 54.28 -6.88 12.55
CA GLY A 395 55.19 -8.02 12.64
C GLY A 395 55.57 -8.59 11.27
N PHE A 396 54.65 -8.60 10.31
CA PHE A 396 54.94 -8.95 8.92
C PHE A 396 55.91 -7.95 8.27
N LYS A 397 55.72 -6.64 8.47
CA LYS A 397 56.63 -5.60 7.95
C LYS A 397 58.08 -5.80 8.43
N VAL A 398 58.26 -6.28 9.67
CA VAL A 398 59.59 -6.55 10.26
C VAL A 398 60.04 -8.02 10.14
N GLY A 399 59.33 -8.86 9.37
CA GLY A 399 59.72 -10.24 9.11
C GLY A 399 59.39 -11.26 10.20
N LYS A 400 58.67 -10.88 11.25
CA LYS A 400 58.28 -11.76 12.38
C LYS A 400 57.12 -12.71 12.05
N TYR A 401 56.18 -12.29 11.21
CA TYR A 401 55.01 -13.07 10.81
C TYR A 401 55.00 -13.33 9.30
N ALA A 402 54.33 -14.41 8.89
CA ALA A 402 54.10 -14.72 7.49
C ALA A 402 52.91 -13.89 6.95
N ILE A 403 52.83 -13.73 5.63
CA ILE A 403 51.70 -13.01 5.02
C ILE A 403 50.36 -13.71 5.29
N THR A 404 50.37 -15.03 5.41
CA THR A 404 49.19 -15.86 5.70
C THR A 404 48.58 -15.51 7.05
N ASP A 405 49.40 -15.19 8.06
CA ASP A 405 48.93 -14.79 9.38
C ASP A 405 48.19 -13.44 9.33
N VAL A 406 48.73 -12.49 8.54
CA VAL A 406 48.10 -11.19 8.30
C VAL A 406 46.79 -11.36 7.53
N GLN A 407 46.77 -12.22 6.52
CA GLN A 407 45.56 -12.52 5.74
C GLN A 407 44.47 -13.12 6.63
N GLN A 408 44.82 -14.09 7.48
CA GLN A 408 43.87 -14.69 8.42
C GLN A 408 43.30 -13.65 9.40
N ALA A 409 44.16 -12.82 9.99
CA ALA A 409 43.70 -11.74 10.88
C ALA A 409 42.81 -10.71 10.16
N THR A 410 43.13 -10.41 8.89
CA THR A 410 42.38 -9.46 8.06
C THR A 410 41.00 -10.02 7.67
N MET A 411 40.91 -11.30 7.31
CA MET A 411 39.64 -11.98 7.05
C MET A 411 38.76 -12.03 8.31
N GLN A 412 39.35 -12.38 9.46
CA GLN A 412 38.62 -12.41 10.73
C GLN A 412 38.05 -11.03 11.11
N LEU A 413 38.83 -9.96 10.91
CA LEU A 413 38.35 -8.59 11.14
C LEU A 413 37.20 -8.22 10.18
N GLN A 414 37.33 -8.58 8.90
CA GLN A 414 36.29 -8.34 7.90
C GLN A 414 34.98 -9.04 8.27
N ASP A 415 35.04 -10.32 8.61
CA ASP A 415 33.88 -11.12 9.00
C ASP A 415 33.15 -10.51 10.19
N GLN A 416 33.90 -10.01 11.19
CA GLN A 416 33.31 -9.38 12.37
C GLN A 416 32.65 -8.04 12.05
N ARG A 417 33.27 -7.22 11.19
CA ARG A 417 32.67 -5.96 10.76
C ARG A 417 31.40 -6.19 9.95
N LEU A 418 31.37 -7.18 9.06
CA LEU A 418 30.17 -7.58 8.33
C LEU A 418 29.09 -8.14 9.25
N ASN A 419 29.46 -8.95 10.25
CA ASN A 419 28.53 -9.46 11.25
C ASN A 419 27.87 -8.32 12.04
N LYS A 420 28.62 -7.27 12.39
CA LYS A 420 28.05 -6.06 13.02
C LYS A 420 26.96 -5.42 12.14
N VAL A 421 27.20 -5.27 10.85
CA VAL A 421 26.22 -4.71 9.90
C VAL A 421 24.99 -5.62 9.83
N GLN A 422 25.18 -6.94 9.79
CA GLN A 422 24.06 -7.90 9.72
C GLN A 422 23.21 -7.92 10.99
N LEU A 423 23.83 -7.84 12.17
CA LEU A 423 23.13 -7.69 13.45
C LEU A 423 22.31 -6.40 13.47
N LEU A 424 22.87 -5.32 12.95
CA LEU A 424 22.18 -4.04 12.89
C LEU A 424 20.99 -4.08 11.92
N LYS A 425 21.15 -4.66 10.73
CA LYS A 425 20.07 -4.86 9.76
C LYS A 425 18.92 -5.64 10.38
N SER A 426 19.25 -6.73 11.08
CA SER A 426 18.28 -7.57 11.79
C SER A 426 17.56 -6.78 12.89
N ALA A 427 18.29 -5.94 13.65
CA ALA A 427 17.71 -5.10 14.68
C ALA A 427 16.71 -4.07 14.13
N TRP A 428 17.07 -3.38 13.03
CA TRP A 428 16.17 -2.44 12.35
C TRP A 428 14.89 -3.12 11.86
N GLN A 429 15.03 -4.30 11.23
CA GLN A 429 13.87 -5.07 10.79
C GLN A 429 12.97 -5.44 11.96
N LYS A 430 13.52 -6.01 13.03
CA LYS A 430 12.75 -6.43 14.21
C LYS A 430 12.07 -5.26 14.92
N GLN A 431 12.73 -4.09 14.98
CA GLN A 431 12.15 -2.89 15.55
C GLN A 431 10.94 -2.42 14.71
N ILE A 432 11.10 -2.34 13.39
CA ILE A 432 10.02 -1.90 12.50
C ILE A 432 8.87 -2.90 12.52
N ASP A 433 9.15 -4.20 12.54
CA ASP A 433 8.13 -5.25 12.66
C ASP A 433 7.35 -5.11 13.98
N ALA A 434 8.04 -4.86 15.10
CA ALA A 434 7.41 -4.67 16.40
C ALA A 434 6.56 -3.41 16.46
N GLU A 435 7.05 -2.29 15.92
CA GLU A 435 6.29 -1.03 15.82
C GLU A 435 5.07 -1.17 14.90
N SER A 436 5.23 -1.85 13.75
CA SER A 436 4.17 -2.13 12.82
C SER A 436 3.05 -2.92 13.50
N LEU A 437 3.38 -4.00 14.19
CA LEU A 437 2.40 -4.80 14.94
C LEU A 437 1.77 -4.02 16.09
N ALA A 438 2.54 -3.19 16.80
CA ALA A 438 2.01 -2.34 17.88
C ALA A 438 0.97 -1.35 17.35
N LEU A 439 1.23 -0.75 16.18
CA LEU A 439 0.29 0.14 15.47
C LEU A 439 -0.88 -0.59 14.81
N GLY A 440 -0.81 -1.91 14.65
CA GLY A 440 -1.84 -2.72 13.98
C GLY A 440 -1.68 -2.81 12.47
N ILE A 441 -0.46 -2.64 11.98
CA ILE A 441 -0.11 -2.74 10.57
C ILE A 441 0.66 -4.03 10.36
N GLU A 442 0.31 -4.79 9.32
CA GLU A 442 1.05 -5.99 8.95
C GLU A 442 2.46 -5.61 8.46
N PRO A 443 3.54 -6.19 9.03
CA PRO A 443 4.90 -5.79 8.67
C PRO A 443 5.23 -5.92 7.18
N SER A 444 4.65 -6.91 6.50
CA SER A 444 4.83 -7.15 5.06
C SER A 444 4.37 -5.98 4.18
N MET A 445 3.40 -5.19 4.65
CA MET A 445 2.86 -4.04 3.90
C MET A 445 3.81 -2.85 3.85
N VAL A 446 4.71 -2.72 4.83
CA VAL A 446 5.58 -1.54 5.00
C VAL A 446 7.08 -1.85 4.81
N SER A 447 7.47 -3.12 4.88
CA SER A 447 8.86 -3.58 4.80
C SER A 447 9.34 -3.95 3.39
N SER A 448 8.80 -3.31 2.36
CA SER A 448 9.21 -3.53 0.97
C SER A 448 9.60 -2.22 0.26
N SER A 449 10.46 -2.32 -0.76
CA SER A 449 10.89 -1.14 -1.54
C SER A 449 9.74 -0.45 -2.27
N ASP A 450 8.69 -1.21 -2.61
CA ASP A 450 7.50 -0.73 -3.32
C ASP A 450 6.29 -0.53 -2.40
N ALA A 451 6.49 -0.59 -1.08
CA ALA A 451 5.41 -0.50 -0.08
C ALA A 451 4.48 0.69 -0.34
N LEU A 452 5.04 1.90 -0.50
CA LEU A 452 4.24 3.11 -0.73
C LEU A 452 3.45 3.05 -2.05
N ASN A 453 4.00 2.43 -3.09
CA ASN A 453 3.28 2.23 -4.34
C ASN A 453 2.09 1.27 -4.17
N GLN A 454 2.27 0.18 -3.41
CA GLN A 454 1.20 -0.77 -3.11
C GLN A 454 0.10 -0.15 -2.22
N ILE A 455 0.51 0.61 -1.20
CA ILE A 455 -0.41 1.36 -0.32
C ILE A 455 -1.23 2.35 -1.17
N ASN A 456 -0.56 3.13 -2.03
CA ASN A 456 -1.23 4.06 -2.93
C ASN A 456 -2.19 3.34 -3.88
N GLN A 457 -1.77 2.26 -4.53
CA GLN A 457 -2.65 1.48 -5.43
C GLN A 457 -3.89 0.93 -4.70
N THR A 458 -3.73 0.50 -3.45
CA THR A 458 -4.84 0.04 -2.61
C THR A 458 -5.78 1.20 -2.32
N LEU A 459 -5.25 2.37 -1.94
CA LEU A 459 -6.01 3.59 -1.71
C LEU A 459 -6.81 4.03 -2.95
N TRP A 460 -6.24 3.93 -4.16
CA TRP A 460 -6.95 4.20 -5.42
C TRP A 460 -8.10 3.22 -5.65
N LYS A 461 -7.89 1.92 -5.42
CA LYS A 461 -8.94 0.90 -5.53
C LYS A 461 -10.05 1.13 -4.52
N ASP A 462 -9.69 1.45 -3.28
CA ASP A 462 -10.66 1.71 -2.20
C ASP A 462 -11.52 2.93 -2.53
N THR A 463 -10.92 3.99 -3.06
CA THR A 463 -11.64 5.18 -3.53
C THR A 463 -12.66 4.83 -4.60
N ASN A 464 -12.28 4.01 -5.59
CA ASN A 464 -13.19 3.57 -6.66
C ASN A 464 -14.28 2.62 -6.17
N ASN A 465 -14.00 1.89 -5.09
CA ASN A 465 -14.94 0.94 -4.48
C ASN A 465 -15.84 1.58 -3.41
N LEU A 466 -15.66 2.88 -3.10
CA LEU A 466 -16.55 3.57 -2.18
C LEU A 466 -17.98 3.51 -2.71
N PRO A 467 -18.92 2.91 -1.96
CA PRO A 467 -20.28 2.79 -2.44
C PRO A 467 -20.91 4.17 -2.57
N ALA A 468 -21.56 4.43 -3.70
CA ALA A 468 -22.57 5.46 -3.75
C ALA A 468 -23.81 4.90 -3.05
N VAL A 469 -24.30 5.57 -2.00
CA VAL A 469 -25.59 5.21 -1.40
C VAL A 469 -26.65 5.45 -2.48
N VAL A 470 -27.14 4.36 -3.08
CA VAL A 470 -28.29 4.42 -4.00
C VAL A 470 -29.47 4.90 -3.17
N GLY A 471 -30.11 6.00 -3.60
CA GLY A 471 -31.26 6.57 -2.89
C GLY A 471 -32.36 5.54 -2.68
N ALA A 472 -33.18 5.75 -1.66
CA ALA A 472 -34.34 4.90 -1.41
C ALA A 472 -35.33 5.02 -2.58
N GLU A 473 -35.35 4.01 -3.46
CA GLU A 473 -36.47 3.77 -4.38
C GLU A 473 -37.78 3.48 -3.62
#